data_AF-A0A218WRY1-F1
#
_entry.id   AF-A0A218WRY1-F1
#
_cell.length_a   1.000
_cell.length_b   1.000
_cell.length_c   1.000
_cell.angle_alpha   90.00
_cell.angle_beta   90.00
_cell.angle_gamma   90.00
#
_symmetry.space_group_name_H-M   'P 1'
#
loop_
_entity.id
_entity.type
_entity.pdbx_description
1 polymer ?
#
loop_
_entity_poly.entity_id
_entity_poly.type
_entity_poly.pdbx_seq_one_letter_code
_entity_poly.pdbx_strand_id
1 'polypeptide(L)' 'MAIKRLSLQRSSRVKLNLTAPSEPRLRPRMFYFVCDSYFGCDQEYKFSLDVGETMDVNDANNDDGGWEDGLGCRSR' A
#
# COMPACT_ATOMS: atom_id res chain seq x y z
N MET A 1 -10.07 1.51 7.89
CA MET A 1 -9.92 0.25 7.11
C MET A 1 -10.09 0.59 5.65
N ALA A 2 -9.32 -0.01 4.75
CA ALA A 2 -9.45 0.22 3.31
C ALA A 2 -9.28 -1.09 2.54
N ILE A 3 -9.99 -1.24 1.43
CA ILE A 3 -9.96 -2.42 0.55
C ILE A 3 -10.01 -1.97 -0.90
N LYS A 4 -9.30 -2.66 -1.79
CA LYS A 4 -9.29 -2.37 -3.23
C LYS A 4 -9.27 -3.66 -4.03
N ARG A 5 -10.19 -3.79 -4.99
CA ARG A 5 -10.19 -4.89 -5.98
C ARG A 5 -9.20 -4.58 -7.09
N LEU A 6 -8.53 -5.61 -7.59
CA LEU A 6 -7.43 -5.51 -8.53
C LEU A 6 -7.61 -6.56 -9.63
N SER A 7 -7.40 -6.18 -10.88
CA SER A 7 -7.21 -7.12 -11.99
C SER A 7 -5.73 -7.14 -12.36
N LEU A 8 -5.03 -8.21 -11.99
CA LEU A 8 -3.59 -8.36 -12.27
C LEU A 8 -3.38 -9.09 -13.60
N GLN A 9 -2.66 -8.46 -14.54
CA GLN A 9 -2.25 -9.13 -15.80
C GLN A 9 -0.80 -9.67 -15.72
N ARG A 10 0.14 -8.89 -15.16
CA ARG A 10 1.53 -9.33 -14.89
C ARG A 10 2.05 -8.81 -13.55
N SER A 11 1.91 -7.51 -13.32
CA SER A 11 2.21 -6.83 -12.06
C SER A 11 1.33 -5.59 -11.95
N SER A 12 1.08 -5.12 -10.72
CA SER A 12 0.37 -3.87 -10.48
C SER A 12 0.87 -3.25 -9.19
N ARG A 13 1.07 -1.93 -9.18
CA ARG A 13 1.43 -1.18 -7.98
C ARG A 13 0.17 -0.49 -7.45
N VAL A 14 -0.16 -0.77 -6.20
CA VAL A 14 -1.44 -0.37 -5.63
C VAL A 14 -1.19 0.44 -4.37
N LYS A 15 -1.71 1.66 -4.35
CA LYS A 15 -1.72 2.52 -3.16
C LYS A 15 -3.03 2.32 -2.41
N LEU A 16 -2.95 2.10 -1.10
CA LEU A 16 -4.08 2.00 -0.20
C LEU A 16 -4.04 3.17 0.77
N ASN A 17 -5.06 4.03 0.72
CA ASN A 17 -5.16 5.17 1.61
C ASN A 17 -5.88 4.77 2.90
N LEU A 18 -5.23 4.98 4.04
CA LEU A 18 -5.74 4.65 5.36
C LEU A 18 -5.72 5.92 6.21
N THR A 19 -6.87 6.33 6.74
CA THR A 19 -6.92 7.41 7.73
C THR A 19 -6.37 6.91 9.05
N ALA A 20 -5.38 7.63 9.61
CA ALA A 20 -4.84 7.32 10.91
C ALA A 20 -5.89 7.60 12.01
N PRO A 21 -6.02 6.73 13.02
CA PRO A 21 -6.84 7.01 14.19
C PRO A 21 -6.23 8.18 14.99
N SER A 22 -7.07 8.94 15.68
CA SER A 22 -6.68 10.14 16.45
C SER A 22 -5.81 9.86 17.68
N GLU A 23 -5.73 8.61 18.13
CA GLU A 23 -4.90 8.23 19.27
C GLU A 23 -3.47 7.86 18.83
N PRO A 24 -2.45 8.62 19.25
CA PRO A 24 -1.05 8.30 19.00
C PRO A 24 -0.68 7.03 19.76
N ARG A 25 -0.33 5.97 19.02
CA ARG A 25 0.12 4.69 19.59
C ARG A 25 0.60 3.74 18.49
N LEU A 26 1.49 2.83 18.86
CA LEU A 26 1.83 1.67 18.04
C LEU A 26 0.59 0.77 17.85
N ARG A 27 0.24 0.51 16.60
CA ARG A 27 -0.94 -0.29 16.24
C ARG A 27 -0.53 -1.45 15.34
N PRO A 28 -0.63 -2.71 15.82
CA PRO A 28 -0.46 -3.87 14.95
C PRO A 28 -1.62 -3.91 13.95
N ARG A 29 -1.30 -4.11 12.68
CA ARG A 29 -2.24 -4.19 11.57
C ARG A 29 -1.85 -5.37 10.67
N MET A 30 -2.84 -5.95 10.02
CA MET A 30 -2.65 -6.96 8.99
C MET A 30 -3.03 -6.41 7.62
N PHE A 31 -2.17 -6.63 6.65
CA PHE A 31 -2.50 -6.54 5.24
C PHE A 31 -2.86 -7.92 4.72
N TYR A 32 -3.99 -7.99 4.00
CA TYR A 32 -4.49 -9.21 3.39
C TYR A 32 -4.47 -9.05 1.88
N PHE A 33 -3.81 -9.99 1.20
CA PHE A 33 -3.99 -10.20 -0.22
C PHE A 33 -4.88 -11.42 -0.41
N VAL A 34 -6.07 -11.21 -0.95
CA VAL A 34 -7.07 -12.26 -1.16
C VAL A 34 -7.27 -12.46 -2.66
N CYS A 35 -7.21 -13.71 -3.10
CA CYS A 35 -7.48 -14.11 -4.48
C CYS A 35 -8.95 -14.57 -4.62
N ASP A 36 -9.59 -14.20 -5.72
CA ASP A 36 -11.00 -14.54 -5.98
C ASP A 36 -11.19 -15.87 -6.75
N SER A 37 -10.12 -16.46 -7.28
CA SER A 37 -10.20 -17.54 -8.27
C SER A 37 -9.39 -18.80 -7.92
N TYR A 38 -8.49 -18.75 -6.93
CA TYR A 38 -7.63 -19.87 -6.55
C TYR A 38 -7.44 -19.97 -5.04
N PHE A 39 -7.66 -21.15 -4.46
CA PHE A 39 -7.40 -21.43 -3.06
C PHE A 39 -5.90 -21.61 -2.80
N GLY A 40 -5.40 -21.06 -1.69
CA GLY A 40 -4.00 -21.18 -1.25
C GLY A 40 -3.06 -20.08 -1.74
N CYS A 41 -3.57 -19.08 -2.45
CA CYS A 41 -2.81 -17.91 -2.90
C CYS A 41 -2.97 -16.67 -2.00
N ASP A 42 -3.76 -16.78 -0.92
CA ASP A 42 -3.98 -15.69 0.02
C ASP A 42 -2.74 -15.47 0.88
N GLN A 43 -2.37 -14.21 1.10
CA GLN A 43 -1.19 -13.83 1.86
C GLN A 43 -1.57 -12.90 3.01
N GLU A 44 -1.06 -13.20 4.20
CA GLU A 44 -1.20 -12.37 5.39
C GLU A 44 0.13 -11.74 5.78
N TYR A 45 0.15 -10.41 5.86
CA TYR A 45 1.33 -9.66 6.27
C TYR A 45 1.03 -8.82 7.51
N LYS A 46 1.70 -9.15 8.62
CA LYS A 46 1.56 -8.43 9.88
C LYS A 46 2.60 -7.32 9.96
N PHE A 47 2.17 -6.09 10.21
CA PHE A 47 3.07 -4.96 10.41
C PHE A 47 2.53 -4.04 11.50
N SER A 48 3.43 -3.40 12.24
CA SER A 48 3.07 -2.41 13.25
C SER A 48 3.19 -1.03 12.64
N LEU A 49 2.11 -0.26 12.70
CA LEU A 49 2.11 1.12 12.24
C LEU A 49 2.16 2.03 13.46
N ASP A 50 3.23 2.81 13.56
CA ASP A 50 3.35 3.82 14.60
C ASP A 50 2.62 5.09 14.15
N VAL A 51 1.66 5.52 14.96
CA VAL A 51 0.90 6.75 14.70
C VAL A 51 1.47 7.80 15.62
N GLY A 52 2.27 8.70 15.07
CA GLY A 52 2.79 9.87 15.79
C GLY A 52 1.68 10.85 16.13
N GLU A 53 1.94 11.70 17.13
CA GLU A 53 1.10 12.85 17.41
C GLU A 53 1.08 13.78 16.19
N THR A 54 -0.07 14.36 15.87
CA THR A 54 -0.20 15.35 14.81
C THR A 54 0.66 16.57 15.15
N MET A 55 1.90 16.58 14.67
CA MET A 55 2.69 17.80 14.56
C MET A 55 2.16 18.53 13.32
N ASP A 56 1.50 19.67 13.54
CA ASP A 56 1.03 20.57 12.49
C ASP A 56 2.25 21.18 11.78
N VAL A 57 2.83 20.43 10.84
CA VAL A 57 3.89 20.91 9.95
C VAL A 57 3.23 21.30 8.65
N ASN A 58 2.91 22.59 8.58
CA ASN A 58 2.56 23.30 7.37
C ASN A 58 3.84 23.38 6.51
N ASP A 59 4.08 22.39 5.63
CA ASP A 59 5.13 22.51 4.62
C ASP A 59 4.65 21.98 3.27
N ALA A 60 4.57 22.91 2.33
CA ALA A 60 4.12 22.71 0.97
C ALA A 60 5.31 22.24 0.14
N ASN A 61 5.36 20.96 -0.22
CA ASN A 61 6.18 20.50 -1.35
C ASN A 61 5.47 19.35 -2.08
N ASN A 62 5.02 19.65 -3.30
CA ASN A 62 4.69 18.64 -4.30
C ASN A 62 6.02 18.14 -4.86
N ASP A 63 6.38 16.89 -4.54
CA ASP A 63 7.43 16.16 -5.25
C ASP A 63 6.78 14.95 -5.95
N ASP A 64 6.24 15.20 -7.13
CA ASP A 64 5.84 14.22 -8.13
C ASP A 64 7.07 13.53 -8.75
N GLY A 65 7.76 12.71 -7.94
CA GLY A 65 8.82 11.83 -8.41
C GLY A 65 8.25 10.63 -9.20
N GLY A 66 8.16 10.78 -10.52
CA GLY A 66 7.87 9.69 -11.45
C GLY A 66 8.96 8.60 -11.38
N TRP A 67 8.56 7.33 -11.23
CA TRP A 67 9.45 6.18 -11.34
C TRP A 67 9.40 5.72 -12.80
N GLU A 68 10.47 5.92 -13.56
CA GLU A 68 10.53 5.51 -14.96
C GLU A 68 10.46 3.98 -15.07
N ASP A 69 9.38 3.50 -15.69
CA ASP A 69 9.22 2.10 -16.07
C ASP A 69 10.19 1.79 -17.22
N GLY A 70 11.41 1.38 -16.87
CA GLY A 70 12.38 0.77 -17.79
C GLY A 70 11.94 -0.64 -18.22
N LEU A 71 10.76 -0.78 -18.83
CA LEU A 71 10.31 -2.03 -19.45
C LEU A 71 10.94 -2.19 -20.84
N GLY A 72 12.21 -2.58 -20.85
CA GLY A 72 12.82 -3.24 -22.00
C GLY A 72 12.38 -4.70 -22.09
N CYS A 73 11.14 -4.98 -22.51
CA CYS A 73 10.72 -6.34 -22.87
C CYS A 73 11.41 -6.75 -24.19
N ARG A 74 12.63 -7.31 -24.13
CA ARG A 74 13.21 -8.04 -25.26
C ARG A 74 12.50 -9.39 -25.38
N SER A 75 11.65 -9.51 -26.41
CA SER A 75 11.09 -10.78 -26.86
C SER A 75 12.01 -11.36 -27.94
N ARG A 76 12.52 -12.57 -27.66
CA ARG A 76 13.32 -13.48 -28.51
C ARG A 76 14.72 -13.05 -28.90
#